data_AF-A0A7S2G4R6-F1
#
_entry.id   AF-A0A7S2G4R6-F1
#
_cell.length_a   1.000
_cell.length_b   1.000
_cell.length_c   1.000
_cell.angle_alpha   90.00
_cell.angle_beta   90.00
_cell.angle_gamma   90.00
#
_symmetry.space_group_name_H-M   'P 1'
#
loop_
_entity.id
_entity.type
_entity.pdbx_description
1 polymer ?
#
loop_
_entity_poly.entity_id
_entity_poly.type
_entity_poly.pdbx_seq_one_letter_code
_entity_poly.pdbx_strand_id
1 'polypeptide(L)'
;LSLVREAAGIARAHVVEKDIKGHQGGEAAGKRWCLQTEGCNYSTMWALEANMGLAPEDSMLELNELVANDIYATLMTYGVEAARGAIVAEVRGVFDVYGISIDARHLSLIADTMTFSGGYRAFNRLGIAEGSSSPYLQMSFETTATFLTEAAVRGDPDRLQSPSARIVMGQLAKQGTGAFELMADLSPPPS
;
A
#
# COMPACT_ATOMS: atom_id res chain seq x y z
N LEU A 1 5.32 -37.15 -19.89
CA LEU A 1 5.49 -35.69 -20.10
C LEU A 1 6.91 -35.35 -19.70
N SER A 2 7.80 -35.19 -20.68
CA SER A 2 9.18 -34.73 -20.44
C SER A 2 9.15 -33.24 -20.12
N LEU A 3 9.73 -32.84 -18.99
CA LEU A 3 9.90 -31.45 -18.60
C LEU A 3 10.78 -30.74 -19.63
N VAL A 4 10.22 -29.82 -20.42
CA VAL A 4 10.95 -29.11 -21.46
C VAL A 4 11.71 -27.91 -20.88
N ARG A 5 11.10 -27.19 -19.94
CA ARG A 5 11.68 -26.04 -19.21
C ARG A 5 11.01 -25.90 -17.84
N GLU A 6 11.77 -25.42 -16.86
CA GLU A 6 11.30 -25.08 -15.51
C GLU A 6 11.65 -23.63 -15.19
N ALA A 7 10.78 -22.96 -14.43
CA ALA A 7 10.92 -21.57 -14.02
C ALA A 7 10.97 -21.52 -12.49
N ALA A 8 12.08 -21.06 -11.91
CA ALA A 8 12.25 -21.03 -10.46
C ALA A 8 11.23 -20.09 -9.79
N GLY A 9 10.56 -20.57 -8.75
CA GLY A 9 9.54 -19.80 -8.03
C GLY A 9 8.16 -19.75 -8.72
N ILE A 10 7.97 -20.51 -9.80
CA ILE A 10 6.67 -20.71 -10.45
C ILE A 10 6.33 -22.20 -10.37
N ALA A 11 5.33 -22.55 -9.57
CA ALA A 11 4.92 -23.93 -9.37
C ALA A 11 4.04 -24.45 -10.51
N ARG A 12 3.09 -23.63 -10.96
CA ARG A 12 2.15 -23.95 -12.06
C ARG A 12 1.85 -22.70 -12.87
N ALA A 13 1.44 -22.90 -14.11
CA ALA A 13 0.99 -21.81 -14.98
C ALA A 13 -0.23 -22.27 -15.79
N HIS A 14 -1.22 -21.40 -15.91
CA HIS A 14 -2.48 -21.63 -16.59
C HIS A 14 -2.72 -20.52 -17.60
N VAL A 15 -3.17 -20.89 -18.81
CA VAL A 15 -3.58 -19.91 -19.82
C VAL A 15 -5.05 -19.57 -19.57
N VAL A 16 -5.34 -18.29 -19.39
CA VAL A 16 -6.68 -17.78 -19.11
C VAL A 16 -7.03 -16.67 -20.10
N GLU A 17 -8.28 -16.62 -20.53
CA GLU A 17 -8.79 -15.50 -21.32
C GLU A 17 -9.30 -14.42 -20.37
N LYS A 18 -8.78 -13.19 -20.46
CA LYS A 18 -9.20 -12.06 -19.64
C LYS A 18 -9.72 -10.91 -20.51
N ASP A 19 -10.79 -10.29 -20.06
CA ASP A 19 -11.28 -9.02 -20.60
C ASP A 19 -10.38 -7.89 -20.09
N ILE A 20 -9.68 -7.20 -20.99
CA ILE A 20 -8.83 -6.06 -20.60
C ILE A 20 -9.64 -4.78 -20.70
N LYS A 21 -9.69 -4.02 -19.60
CA LYS A 21 -10.27 -2.67 -19.60
C LYS A 21 -9.20 -1.69 -20.09
N GLY A 22 -9.53 -0.87 -21.09
CA GLY A 22 -8.60 0.13 -21.62
C GLY A 22 -8.08 1.07 -20.53
N HIS A 23 -6.80 1.47 -20.64
CA HIS A 23 -6.06 2.25 -19.65
C HIS A 23 -6.62 3.67 -19.37
N GLN A 24 -7.70 4.08 -20.04
CA GLN A 24 -8.38 5.35 -19.82
C GLN A 24 -9.90 5.20 -20.03
N GLY A 25 -10.65 4.75 -19.02
CA GLY A 25 -12.08 5.07 -18.83
C GLY A 25 -13.07 4.84 -20.00
N GLY A 26 -12.69 4.17 -21.08
CA GLY A 26 -13.49 4.08 -22.31
C GLY A 26 -13.13 2.81 -23.08
N GLU A 27 -14.18 2.02 -23.32
CA GLU A 27 -14.26 0.77 -24.09
C GLU A 27 -13.38 -0.41 -23.66
N ALA A 28 -13.99 -1.59 -23.63
CA ALA A 28 -13.32 -2.85 -23.36
C ALA A 28 -12.32 -3.13 -24.49
N ALA A 29 -11.04 -3.21 -24.16
CA ALA A 29 -9.96 -3.50 -25.10
C ALA A 29 -9.89 -5.00 -25.40
N GLY A 30 -11.00 -5.58 -25.86
CA GLY A 30 -11.10 -6.98 -26.29
C GLY A 30 -10.72 -8.01 -25.22
N LYS A 31 -10.75 -9.28 -25.64
CA LYS A 31 -10.26 -10.41 -24.86
C LYS A 31 -8.82 -10.69 -25.24
N ARG A 32 -7.94 -10.87 -24.25
CA ARG A 32 -6.57 -11.33 -24.46
C ARG A 32 -6.30 -12.62 -23.70
N TRP A 33 -5.42 -13.45 -24.25
CA TRP A 33 -4.88 -14.61 -23.56
C TRP A 33 -3.79 -14.13 -22.60
N CYS A 34 -3.95 -14.46 -21.32
CA CYS A 34 -3.01 -14.13 -20.27
C CYS A 34 -2.46 -15.42 -19.66
N LEU A 35 -1.19 -15.40 -19.27
CA LEU A 35 -0.59 -16.46 -18.47
C LEU A 35 -0.78 -16.13 -16.99
N GLN A 36 -1.51 -16.97 -16.26
CA GLN A 36 -1.64 -16.87 -14.81
C GLN A 36 -0.72 -17.88 -14.14
N THR A 37 0.14 -17.42 -13.25
CA THR A 37 1.12 -18.26 -12.55
C THR A 37 0.72 -18.47 -11.09
N GLU A 38 1.05 -19.66 -10.57
CA GLU A 38 1.11 -19.92 -9.14
C GLU A 38 2.55 -19.75 -8.67
N GLY A 39 2.78 -18.70 -7.90
CA GLY A 39 4.12 -18.22 -7.56
C GLY A 39 4.44 -16.90 -8.27
N CYS A 40 5.36 -16.15 -7.69
CA CYS A 40 5.75 -14.81 -8.13
C CYS A 40 7.27 -14.72 -8.21
N ASN A 41 7.80 -14.58 -9.42
CA ASN A 41 9.23 -14.33 -9.64
C ASN A 41 9.46 -13.51 -10.92
N TYR A 42 9.56 -12.19 -10.77
CA TYR A 42 9.81 -11.25 -11.87
C TYR A 42 11.09 -11.57 -12.65
N SER A 43 12.18 -11.87 -11.94
CA SER A 43 13.48 -12.16 -12.57
C SER A 43 13.44 -13.37 -13.49
N THR A 44 12.66 -14.39 -13.12
CA THR A 44 12.48 -15.59 -13.93
C THR A 44 11.67 -15.30 -15.18
N MET A 45 10.66 -14.42 -15.09
CA MET A 45 9.87 -14.03 -16.27
C MET A 45 10.71 -13.25 -17.29
N TRP A 46 11.56 -12.33 -16.83
CA TRP A 46 12.49 -11.60 -17.69
C TRP A 46 13.56 -12.51 -18.29
N ALA A 47 14.11 -13.43 -17.50
CA ALA A 47 15.08 -14.41 -17.98
C ALA A 47 14.45 -15.36 -19.02
N LEU A 48 13.18 -15.71 -18.87
CA LEU A 48 12.47 -16.55 -19.83
C LEU A 48 12.33 -15.86 -21.19
N GLU A 49 12.01 -14.56 -21.21
CA GLU A 49 12.01 -13.77 -22.45
C GLU A 49 13.42 -13.69 -23.06
N ALA A 50 14.43 -13.30 -22.25
CA ALA A 50 15.81 -13.15 -22.72
C ALA A 50 16.41 -14.46 -23.28
N ASN A 51 16.14 -15.59 -22.63
CA ASN A 51 16.64 -16.91 -23.05
C ASN A 51 15.96 -17.46 -24.30
N MET A 52 14.92 -16.81 -24.81
CA MET A 52 14.30 -17.19 -26.09
C MET A 52 14.94 -16.51 -27.30
N GLY A 53 15.80 -15.50 -27.11
CA GLY A 53 16.59 -14.90 -28.18
C GLY A 53 15.76 -14.29 -29.31
N LEU A 54 14.50 -13.96 -29.03
CA LEU A 54 13.57 -13.35 -29.97
C LEU A 54 13.86 -11.86 -30.08
N ALA A 55 13.62 -11.30 -31.27
CA ALA A 55 13.65 -9.85 -31.45
C ALA A 55 12.51 -9.20 -30.62
N PRO A 56 12.62 -7.92 -30.20
CA PRO A 56 11.60 -7.26 -29.40
C PRO A 56 10.19 -7.33 -30.02
N GLU A 57 10.10 -7.28 -31.35
CA GLU A 57 8.87 -7.41 -32.12
C GLU A 57 8.22 -8.81 -32.06
N ASP A 58 9.00 -9.85 -31.75
CA ASP A 58 8.54 -11.24 -31.63
C ASP A 58 8.48 -11.69 -30.16
N SER A 59 8.49 -10.74 -29.21
CA SER A 59 8.36 -11.09 -27.79
C SER A 59 7.01 -11.75 -27.54
N MET A 60 7.06 -12.97 -26.99
CA MET A 60 5.86 -13.72 -26.63
C MET A 60 5.20 -13.22 -25.33
N LEU A 61 5.89 -12.36 -24.56
CA LEU A 61 5.43 -11.88 -23.26
C LEU A 61 5.49 -10.35 -23.19
N GLU A 62 4.35 -9.71 -22.97
CA GLU A 62 4.26 -8.27 -22.75
C GLU A 62 4.71 -7.92 -21.32
N LEU A 63 6.02 -7.77 -21.09
CA LEU A 63 6.58 -7.54 -19.76
C LEU A 63 6.16 -6.22 -19.10
N ASN A 64 5.74 -5.22 -19.89
CA ASN A 64 5.27 -3.93 -19.37
C ASN A 64 3.88 -4.01 -18.74
N GLU A 65 3.10 -5.05 -19.08
CA GLU A 65 1.76 -5.30 -18.51
C GLU A 65 1.80 -6.38 -17.42
N LEU A 66 3.00 -6.79 -16.98
CA LEU A 66 3.16 -7.84 -15.99
C LEU A 66 2.75 -7.33 -14.60
N VAL A 67 1.82 -8.05 -13.99
CA VAL A 67 1.25 -7.72 -12.67
C VAL A 67 1.40 -8.91 -11.73
N ALA A 68 1.60 -8.63 -10.43
CA ALA A 68 1.58 -9.63 -9.38
C ALA A 68 0.78 -9.14 -8.18
N ASN A 69 0.20 -10.09 -7.45
CA ASN A 69 -0.49 -9.85 -6.19
C ASN A 69 0.47 -9.77 -4.97
N ASP A 70 1.77 -9.98 -5.18
CA ASP A 70 2.79 -9.78 -4.16
C ASP A 70 3.31 -8.33 -4.20
N ILE A 71 2.82 -7.53 -3.26
CA ILE A 71 3.20 -6.12 -3.12
C ILE A 71 4.68 -5.94 -2.80
N TYR A 72 5.26 -6.83 -1.99
CA TYR A 72 6.67 -6.72 -1.59
C TYR A 72 7.60 -7.07 -2.74
N ALA A 73 7.29 -8.14 -3.49
CA ALA A 73 8.05 -8.47 -4.70
C ALA A 73 7.97 -7.33 -5.73
N THR A 74 6.81 -6.71 -5.88
CA THR A 74 6.61 -5.54 -6.76
C THR A 74 7.45 -4.35 -6.30
N LEU A 75 7.47 -4.05 -4.99
CA LEU A 75 8.30 -2.99 -4.41
C LEU A 75 9.80 -3.21 -4.70
N MET A 76 10.30 -4.44 -4.51
CA MET A 76 11.71 -4.76 -4.73
C MET A 76 12.11 -4.70 -6.21
N THR A 77 11.14 -4.90 -7.11
CA THR A 77 11.40 -5.02 -8.56
C THR A 77 11.19 -3.70 -9.30
N TYR A 78 10.04 -3.05 -9.08
CA TYR A 78 9.62 -1.84 -9.81
C TYR A 78 9.62 -0.57 -8.95
N GLY A 79 9.84 -0.68 -7.64
CA GLY A 79 9.90 0.45 -6.72
C GLY A 79 8.57 0.82 -6.08
N VAL A 80 8.61 1.90 -5.28
CA VAL A 80 7.53 2.25 -4.34
C VAL A 80 6.24 2.70 -5.02
N GLU A 81 6.33 3.41 -6.14
CA GLU A 81 5.13 3.86 -6.88
C GLU A 81 4.38 2.71 -7.55
N ALA A 82 5.12 1.70 -8.05
CA ALA A 82 4.50 0.49 -8.58
C ALA A 82 3.82 -0.32 -7.46
N ALA A 83 4.47 -0.43 -6.30
CA ALA A 83 3.86 -1.08 -5.13
C ALA A 83 2.61 -0.34 -4.64
N ARG A 84 2.64 1.00 -4.61
CA ARG A 84 1.48 1.85 -4.30
C ARG A 84 0.32 1.57 -5.25
N GLY A 85 0.58 1.56 -6.55
CA GLY A 85 -0.42 1.22 -7.57
C GLY A 85 -1.00 -0.19 -7.39
N ALA A 86 -0.14 -1.16 -7.10
CA ALA A 86 -0.55 -2.53 -6.83
C ALA A 86 -1.45 -2.63 -5.58
N ILE A 87 -1.14 -1.92 -4.49
CA ILE A 87 -2.00 -1.88 -3.29
C ILE A 87 -3.41 -1.38 -3.66
N VAL A 88 -3.52 -0.28 -4.41
CA VAL A 88 -4.82 0.25 -4.82
C VAL A 88 -5.59 -0.76 -5.66
N ALA A 89 -4.93 -1.42 -6.62
CA ALA A 89 -5.54 -2.41 -7.49
C ALA A 89 -6.02 -3.66 -6.72
N GLU A 90 -5.19 -4.20 -5.82
CA GLU A 90 -5.52 -5.38 -5.03
C GLU A 90 -6.66 -5.11 -4.04
N VAL A 91 -6.61 -4.01 -3.29
CA VAL A 91 -7.67 -3.64 -2.34
C VAL A 91 -8.99 -3.42 -3.09
N ARG A 92 -8.95 -2.73 -4.24
CA ARG A 92 -10.13 -2.55 -5.09
C ARG A 92 -10.66 -3.89 -5.59
N GLY A 93 -9.79 -4.78 -6.07
CA GLY A 93 -10.18 -6.10 -6.57
C GLY A 93 -10.92 -6.93 -5.52
N VAL A 94 -10.52 -6.85 -4.24
CA VAL A 94 -11.23 -7.51 -3.14
C VAL A 94 -12.63 -6.96 -2.96
N PHE A 95 -12.81 -5.63 -2.96
CA PHE A 95 -14.12 -5.00 -2.74
C PHE A 95 -15.07 -5.09 -3.94
N ASP A 96 -14.53 -5.06 -5.16
CA ASP A 96 -15.29 -5.16 -6.41
C ASP A 96 -16.06 -6.50 -6.48
N VAL A 97 -15.48 -7.60 -5.97
CA VAL A 97 -16.14 -8.92 -5.90
C VAL A 97 -17.42 -8.90 -5.05
N TYR A 98 -17.47 -8.04 -4.03
CA TYR A 98 -18.63 -7.87 -3.16
C TYR A 98 -19.59 -6.77 -3.64
N GLY A 99 -19.32 -6.12 -4.78
CA GLY A 99 -20.11 -5.00 -5.29
C GLY A 99 -20.00 -3.74 -4.44
N ILE A 100 -18.95 -3.60 -3.64
CA ILE A 100 -18.74 -2.45 -2.76
C ILE A 100 -17.98 -1.37 -3.56
N SER A 101 -18.66 -0.26 -3.85
CA SER A 101 -18.02 0.88 -4.51
C SER A 101 -17.31 1.76 -3.47
N ILE A 102 -16.00 1.95 -3.66
CA ILE A 102 -15.17 2.82 -2.81
C ILE A 102 -14.60 3.95 -3.65
N ASP A 103 -14.68 5.17 -3.13
CA ASP A 103 -14.06 6.34 -3.76
C ASP A 103 -12.53 6.18 -3.83
N ALA A 104 -11.96 6.48 -4.99
CA ALA A 104 -10.52 6.33 -5.25
C ALA A 104 -9.64 7.13 -4.28
N ARG A 105 -10.14 8.22 -3.67
CA ARG A 105 -9.42 9.02 -2.68
C ARG A 105 -9.15 8.23 -1.39
N HIS A 106 -10.07 7.37 -0.96
CA HIS A 106 -9.87 6.54 0.23
C HIS A 106 -8.81 5.48 -0.01
N LEU A 107 -8.87 4.81 -1.17
CA LEU A 107 -7.87 3.81 -1.54
C LEU A 107 -6.49 4.43 -1.73
N SER A 108 -6.43 5.61 -2.36
CA SER A 108 -5.17 6.36 -2.53
C SER A 108 -4.59 6.74 -1.19
N LEU A 109 -5.39 7.27 -0.26
CA LEU A 109 -4.92 7.64 1.07
C LEU A 109 -4.32 6.44 1.84
N ILE A 110 -4.96 5.27 1.74
CA ILE A 110 -4.45 4.04 2.35
C ILE A 110 -3.11 3.66 1.72
N ALA A 111 -3.03 3.60 0.39
CA ALA A 111 -1.81 3.22 -0.32
C ALA A 111 -0.66 4.21 -0.05
N ASP A 112 -0.94 5.51 -0.07
CA ASP A 112 0.02 6.58 0.23
C ASP A 112 0.55 6.41 1.66
N THR A 113 -0.33 6.17 2.64
CA THR A 113 0.08 6.00 4.04
C THR A 113 0.93 4.74 4.23
N MET A 114 0.62 3.65 3.52
CA MET A 114 1.40 2.41 3.55
C MET A 114 2.76 2.53 2.85
N THR A 115 2.94 3.49 1.95
CA THR A 115 4.14 3.64 1.11
C THR A 115 4.97 4.90 1.39
N PHE A 116 4.47 5.79 2.25
CA PHE A 116 5.03 7.12 2.52
C PHE A 116 6.51 7.13 2.90
N SER A 117 7.01 6.10 3.60
CA SER A 117 8.42 6.01 4.01
C SER A 117 9.36 5.48 2.92
N GLY A 118 8.90 5.36 1.67
CA GLY A 118 9.68 4.81 0.56
C GLY A 118 9.73 3.28 0.52
N GLY A 119 8.95 2.61 1.37
CA GLY A 119 8.86 1.16 1.46
C GLY A 119 7.46 0.71 1.86
N TYR A 120 7.25 -0.58 2.05
CA TYR A 120 5.94 -1.13 2.44
C TYR A 120 5.80 -1.21 3.97
N ARG A 121 4.85 -0.45 4.52
CA ARG A 121 4.44 -0.51 5.93
C ARG A 121 3.05 -1.11 6.05
N ALA A 122 2.97 -2.27 6.70
CA ALA A 122 1.70 -2.93 6.97
C ALA A 122 0.89 -2.21 8.07
N PHE A 123 -0.44 -2.19 7.93
CA PHE A 123 -1.35 -1.75 8.98
C PHE A 123 -1.60 -2.86 10.00
N ASN A 124 -0.58 -3.11 10.82
CA ASN A 124 -0.66 -4.00 11.97
C ASN A 124 0.02 -3.35 13.19
N ARG A 125 -0.01 -4.03 14.34
CA ARG A 125 0.58 -3.54 15.59
C ARG A 125 2.06 -3.16 15.46
N LEU A 126 2.82 -3.90 14.64
CA LEU A 126 4.25 -3.64 14.44
C LEU A 126 4.46 -2.37 13.60
N GLY A 127 3.70 -2.23 12.52
CA GLY A 127 3.77 -1.04 11.65
C GLY A 127 3.37 0.26 12.38
N ILE A 128 2.41 0.19 13.31
CA ILE A 128 2.04 1.34 14.15
C ILE A 128 3.10 1.63 15.21
N ALA A 129 3.68 0.60 15.83
CA ALA A 129 4.76 0.76 16.79
C ALA A 129 6.00 1.43 16.16
N GLU A 130 6.41 0.99 14.97
CA GLU A 130 7.54 1.55 14.23
C GLU A 130 7.25 2.94 13.63
N GLY A 131 5.99 3.21 13.28
CA GLY A 131 5.60 4.46 12.61
C GLY A 131 5.17 5.59 13.53
N SER A 132 4.83 5.31 14.80
CA SER A 132 4.32 6.29 15.75
C SER A 132 5.44 6.90 16.60
N SER A 133 5.49 8.23 16.68
CA SER A 133 6.36 8.98 17.60
C SER A 133 5.71 9.28 18.96
N SER A 134 4.48 8.81 19.18
CA SER A 134 3.68 9.09 20.37
C SER A 134 3.51 7.81 21.19
N PRO A 135 4.16 7.69 22.37
CA PRO A 135 3.94 6.59 23.30
C PRO A 135 2.47 6.39 23.68
N TYR A 136 1.72 7.48 23.90
CA TYR A 136 0.29 7.36 24.22
C TYR A 136 -0.54 6.85 23.04
N LEU A 137 -0.17 7.20 21.80
CA LEU A 137 -0.79 6.61 20.61
C LEU A 137 -0.52 5.10 20.53
N GLN A 138 0.72 4.67 20.76
CA GLN A 138 1.08 3.24 20.76
C GLN A 138 0.28 2.47 21.83
N MET A 139 0.23 3.02 23.06
CA MET A 139 -0.52 2.47 24.18
C MET A 139 -2.03 2.33 23.92
N SER A 140 -2.60 3.22 23.10
CA SER A 140 -4.03 3.22 22.75
C SER A 140 -4.42 2.16 21.71
N PHE A 141 -3.46 1.64 20.95
CA PHE A 141 -3.73 0.64 19.91
C PHE A 141 -3.73 -0.77 20.49
N GLU A 142 -2.60 -1.25 21.02
CA GLU A 142 -2.46 -2.58 21.66
C GLU A 142 -1.29 -2.59 22.66
N THR A 143 -1.23 -3.58 23.57
CA THR A 143 -0.09 -3.85 24.48
C THR A 143 0.34 -2.67 25.38
N THR A 144 -0.64 -1.99 25.99
CA THR A 144 -0.43 -0.78 26.82
C THR A 144 0.66 -0.91 27.88
N ALA A 145 0.66 -2.01 28.65
CA ALA A 145 1.60 -2.19 29.75
C ALA A 145 3.05 -2.25 29.26
N THR A 146 3.31 -2.98 28.17
CA THR A 146 4.65 -3.12 27.59
C THR A 146 5.15 -1.77 27.06
N PHE A 147 4.35 -1.07 26.24
CA PHE A 147 4.75 0.24 25.73
C PHE A 147 4.96 1.27 26.84
N LEU A 148 4.13 1.24 27.90
CA LEU A 148 4.32 2.11 29.05
C LEU A 148 5.63 1.83 29.78
N THR A 149 5.94 0.56 30.04
CA THR A 149 7.19 0.19 30.70
C THR A 149 8.40 0.54 29.85
N GLU A 150 8.37 0.26 28.55
CA GLU A 150 9.47 0.59 27.64
C GLU A 150 9.68 2.10 27.53
N ALA A 151 8.61 2.88 27.35
CA ALA A 151 8.68 4.33 27.28
C ALA A 151 9.19 4.93 28.60
N ALA A 152 8.77 4.40 29.75
CA ALA A 152 9.24 4.84 31.06
C ALA A 152 10.73 4.51 31.30
N VAL A 153 11.19 3.32 30.86
CA VAL A 153 12.60 2.91 30.95
C VAL A 153 13.47 3.74 30.01
N ARG A 154 12.99 4.03 28.79
CA ARG A 154 13.73 4.80 27.78
C ARG A 154 13.66 6.31 28.02
N GLY A 155 12.68 6.78 28.79
CA GLY A 155 12.40 8.19 29.02
C GLY A 155 11.78 8.87 27.78
N ASP A 156 10.97 8.16 27.01
CA ASP A 156 10.42 8.65 25.74
C ASP A 156 9.39 9.78 25.97
N PRO A 157 9.61 10.99 25.44
CA PRO A 157 8.65 12.08 25.59
C PRO A 157 7.52 11.99 24.57
N ASP A 158 6.28 12.26 24.99
CA ASP A 158 5.13 12.43 24.08
C ASP A 158 4.84 13.92 23.83
N ARG A 159 4.75 14.32 22.55
CA ARG A 159 4.50 15.72 22.15
C ARG A 159 3.02 16.12 22.16
N LEU A 160 2.11 15.21 22.51
CA LEU A 160 0.66 15.41 22.55
C LEU A 160 0.11 16.00 21.25
N GLN A 161 0.65 15.58 20.10
CA GLN A 161 0.17 16.00 18.79
C GLN A 161 -0.88 15.03 18.25
N SER A 162 -0.76 13.74 18.58
CA SER A 162 -1.71 12.74 18.13
C SER A 162 -3.05 12.91 18.84
N PRO A 163 -4.18 12.64 18.16
CA PRO A 163 -5.50 12.76 18.77
C PRO A 163 -5.65 11.85 19.99
N SER A 164 -5.16 10.62 19.88
CA SER A 164 -5.18 9.64 20.97
C SER A 164 -4.42 10.14 22.19
N ALA A 165 -3.22 10.70 22.02
CA ALA A 165 -2.44 11.24 23.15
C ALA A 165 -3.15 12.41 23.85
N ARG A 166 -3.77 13.30 23.08
CA ARG A 166 -4.51 14.44 23.66
C ARG A 166 -5.75 13.98 24.42
N ILE A 167 -6.48 13.01 23.87
CA ILE A 167 -7.66 12.43 24.55
C ILE A 167 -7.26 11.76 25.87
N VAL A 168 -6.18 10.96 25.87
CA VAL A 168 -5.64 10.33 27.09
C VAL A 168 -5.32 11.37 28.17
N MET A 169 -4.79 12.54 27.77
CA MET A 169 -4.45 13.64 28.67
C MET A 169 -5.60 14.62 28.94
N GLY A 170 -6.81 14.35 28.45
CA GLY A 170 -7.97 15.24 28.62
C GLY A 170 -7.84 16.59 27.91
N GLN A 171 -7.00 16.69 26.88
CA GLN A 171 -6.81 17.89 26.07
C GLN A 171 -7.65 17.84 24.78
N LEU A 172 -8.04 19.00 24.26
CA LEU A 172 -8.74 19.10 22.98
C LEU A 172 -7.86 18.58 21.82
N ALA A 173 -8.41 17.76 20.93
CA ALA A 173 -7.69 17.31 19.74
C ALA A 173 -7.39 18.47 18.78
N LYS A 174 -6.18 18.52 18.23
CA LYS A 174 -5.67 19.61 17.37
C LYS A 174 -6.09 19.44 15.90
N GLN A 175 -7.36 19.12 15.67
CA GLN A 175 -7.90 18.73 14.36
C GLN A 175 -9.29 19.32 14.15
N GLY A 176 -9.69 19.52 12.89
CA GLY A 176 -11.01 20.04 12.56
C GLY A 176 -11.24 21.41 13.21
N THR A 177 -12.27 21.53 14.05
CA THR A 177 -12.57 22.77 14.79
C THR A 177 -11.52 23.13 15.83
N GLY A 178 -10.77 22.16 16.35
CA GLY A 178 -9.66 22.38 17.28
C GLY A 178 -8.32 22.63 16.60
N ALA A 179 -8.29 22.79 15.26
CA ALA A 179 -7.06 23.04 14.51
C ALA A 179 -6.54 24.49 14.64
N PHE A 180 -7.35 25.40 15.17
CA PHE A 180 -6.99 26.79 15.40
C PHE A 180 -7.44 27.24 16.79
N GLU A 181 -6.86 28.35 17.25
CA GLU A 181 -7.22 29.00 18.51
C GLU A 181 -8.01 30.27 18.22
N LEU A 182 -8.97 30.58 19.07
CA LEU A 182 -9.74 31.82 19.01
C LEU A 182 -9.17 32.81 20.02
N MET A 183 -8.83 33.99 19.55
CA MET A 183 -8.36 35.09 20.38
C MET A 183 -9.39 36.21 20.35
N ALA A 184 -9.72 36.76 21.51
CA ALA A 184 -10.55 37.95 21.59
C ALA A 184 -9.70 39.17 21.18
N ASP A 185 -10.24 39.99 20.27
CA ASP A 185 -9.66 41.29 19.98
C ASP A 185 -9.94 42.25 21.14
N LEU A 186 -8.87 42.73 21.78
CA LEU A 186 -8.91 43.67 22.90
C LEU A 186 -8.63 45.11 22.46
N SER A 187 -8.55 45.37 21.15
CA SER A 187 -8.41 46.72 20.64
C SER A 187 -9.64 47.57 20.98
N PRO A 188 -9.45 48.85 21.37
CA PRO A 188 -10.57 49.73 21.64
C PRO A 188 -11.38 49.97 20.35
N PRO A 189 -12.71 50.13 20.44
CA PRO A 189 -13.53 50.42 19.26
C PRO A 189 -13.10 51.72 18.59
N PRO A 190 -13.18 51.83 17.25
CA PRO A 190 -12.81 53.05 16.54
C PRO A 190 -13.69 54.22 16.98
N SER A 191 -13.05 55.37 17.24
CA SER A 191 -13.66 56.63 17.69
C SER A 191 -14.54 57.28 16.63
#